data_AF-A0A165ARB4-F1
#
_entry.id   AF-A0A165ARB4-F1
#
_cell.length_a   1.000
_cell.length_b   1.000
_cell.length_c   1.000
_cell.angle_alpha   90.00
_cell.angle_beta   90.00
_cell.angle_gamma   90.00
#
_symmetry.space_group_name_H-M   'P 1'
#
loop_
_entity.id
_entity.type
_entity.pdbx_description
1 polymer ?
#
loop_
_entity_poly.entity_id
_entity_poly.type
_entity_poly.pdbx_seq_one_letter_code
_entity_poly.pdbx_strand_id
1 'polypeptide(L)'
;MAPRHWTTEQEYAFLDNLYLQYLKAQKEGNQDPFFVQVECEWFEEFSECKKLFGHEVTVLTPEQKTQLGSTISARQKQLCEWFQNRNASARCSGAALKKLAFNMDAATKPAERRHLKPLELYSRKYYRTRIKPAVKK
;
A
#
# COMPACT_ATOMS: atom_id res chain seq x y z
N MET A 1 -8.45 20.90 -12.68
CA MET A 1 -8.03 19.55 -13.08
C MET A 1 -8.82 18.56 -12.25
N ALA A 2 -9.47 17.57 -12.87
CA ALA A 2 -10.19 16.55 -12.12
C ALA A 2 -9.20 15.78 -11.24
N PRO A 3 -9.51 15.53 -9.97
CA PRO A 3 -8.59 14.86 -9.07
C PRO A 3 -8.28 13.43 -9.56
N ARG A 4 -7.05 12.97 -9.33
CA ARG A 4 -6.49 11.70 -9.83
C ARG A 4 -7.15 10.43 -9.25
N HIS A 5 -8.15 10.59 -8.38
CA HIS A 5 -8.83 9.49 -7.72
C HIS A 5 -10.09 9.08 -8.49
N TRP A 6 -10.36 7.77 -8.53
CA TRP A 6 -11.53 7.20 -9.22
C TRP A 6 -12.87 7.58 -8.56
N THR A 7 -12.82 8.11 -7.34
CA THR A 7 -13.98 8.57 -6.57
C THR A 7 -14.42 9.98 -6.98
N THR A 8 -15.72 10.18 -7.05
CA THR A 8 -16.40 11.48 -7.10
C THR A 8 -16.27 12.19 -5.75
N GLU A 9 -16.54 13.49 -5.67
CA GLU A 9 -16.46 14.25 -4.41
C GLU A 9 -17.41 13.72 -3.33
N GLN A 10 -18.63 13.33 -3.70
CA GLN A 10 -19.61 12.72 -2.79
C GLN A 10 -19.14 11.35 -2.28
N GLU A 11 -18.71 10.48 -3.20
CA GLU A 11 -18.12 9.18 -2.91
C GLU A 11 -16.90 9.32 -1.97
N TYR A 12 -16.06 10.33 -2.19
CA TYR A 12 -14.90 10.61 -1.34
C TYR A 12 -15.32 11.02 0.08
N ALA A 13 -16.30 11.93 0.21
CA ALA A 13 -16.80 12.39 1.50
C ALA A 13 -17.41 11.24 2.31
N PHE A 14 -18.15 10.35 1.65
CA PHE A 14 -18.69 9.12 2.26
C PHE A 14 -17.57 8.27 2.87
N LEU A 15 -16.52 7.96 2.09
CA LEU A 15 -15.40 7.15 2.56
C LEU A 15 -14.58 7.85 3.65
N ASP A 16 -14.45 9.18 3.59
CA ASP A 16 -13.73 9.96 4.59
C ASP A 16 -14.45 9.95 5.95
N ASN A 17 -15.78 10.07 5.94
CA ASN A 17 -16.59 9.98 7.15
C ASN A 17 -16.47 8.61 7.85
N LEU A 18 -16.34 7.54 7.08
CA LEU A 18 -16.18 6.17 7.59
C LEU A 18 -14.73 5.84 8.00
N TYR A 19 -13.77 6.70 7.66
CA TYR A 19 -12.36 6.44 7.93
C TYR A 19 -12.03 6.28 9.42
N LEU A 20 -12.70 7.05 10.29
CA LEU A 20 -12.51 6.91 11.74
C LEU A 20 -12.99 5.55 12.26
N GLN A 21 -14.04 4.99 11.66
CA GLN A 21 -14.56 3.67 12.02
C GLN A 21 -13.60 2.58 11.53
N TYR A 22 -13.04 2.72 10.33
CA TYR A 22 -12.00 1.84 9.82
C TYR A 22 -10.79 1.76 10.77
N LEU A 23 -10.35 2.90 11.31
CA LEU A 23 -9.22 2.92 12.27
C LEU A 23 -9.54 2.18 13.57
N LYS A 24 -10.79 2.24 14.04
CA LYS A 24 -11.24 1.47 15.21
C LYS A 24 -11.21 -0.03 14.92
N ALA A 25 -11.82 -0.47 13.82
CA ALA A 25 -11.82 -1.86 13.37
C ALA A 25 -10.39 -2.40 13.12
N GLN A 26 -9.51 -1.56 12.56
CA GLN A 26 -8.09 -1.89 12.40
C GLN A 26 -7.38 -2.13 13.73
N LYS A 27 -7.68 -1.32 14.76
CA LYS A 27 -7.09 -1.45 16.10
C LYS A 27 -7.59 -2.71 16.81
N GLU A 28 -8.83 -3.10 16.56
CA GLU A 28 -9.44 -4.32 17.09
C GLU A 28 -8.96 -5.59 16.36
N GLY A 29 -8.31 -5.43 15.21
CA GLY A 29 -7.74 -6.54 14.43
C GLY A 29 -8.76 -7.31 13.59
N ASN A 30 -10.00 -6.86 13.52
CA ASN A 30 -11.06 -7.46 12.72
C ASN A 30 -11.70 -6.41 11.82
N GLN A 31 -11.39 -6.45 10.52
CA GLN A 31 -11.84 -5.46 9.54
C GLN A 31 -12.99 -5.97 8.67
N ASP A 32 -13.26 -7.28 8.68
CA ASP A 32 -14.24 -7.89 7.78
C ASP A 32 -15.67 -7.35 8.01
N PRO A 33 -16.16 -7.21 9.27
CA PRO A 33 -17.49 -6.66 9.52
C PRO A 33 -17.63 -5.22 9.02
N PHE A 34 -16.54 -4.44 9.15
CA PHE A 34 -16.50 -3.07 8.65
C PHE A 34 -16.63 -3.03 7.13
N PHE A 35 -15.86 -3.85 6.40
CA PHE A 35 -15.94 -3.86 4.94
C PHE A 35 -17.31 -4.35 4.43
N VAL A 36 -17.91 -5.35 5.07
CA VAL A 36 -19.27 -5.79 4.72
C VAL A 36 -20.28 -4.65 4.89
N GLN A 37 -20.20 -3.90 6.00
CA GLN A 37 -21.07 -2.75 6.22
C GLN A 37 -20.86 -1.66 5.15
N VAL A 38 -19.60 -1.29 4.91
CA VAL A 38 -19.25 -0.26 3.92
C VAL A 38 -19.73 -0.65 2.53
N GLU A 39 -19.57 -1.91 2.13
CA GLU A 39 -20.02 -2.40 0.83
C GLU A 39 -21.54 -2.33 0.71
N CYS A 40 -22.29 -2.75 1.73
CA CYS A 40 -23.75 -2.63 1.73
C CYS A 40 -24.20 -1.18 1.58
N GLU A 41 -23.69 -0.28 2.43
CA GLU A 41 -24.04 1.15 2.39
C GLU A 41 -23.61 1.79 1.05
N TRP A 42 -22.44 1.42 0.53
CA TRP A 42 -21.94 1.92 -0.75
C TRP A 42 -22.84 1.53 -1.92
N PHE A 43 -23.24 0.26 -2.03
CA PHE A 43 -24.06 -0.19 -3.16
C PHE A 43 -25.52 0.25 -3.05
N GLU A 44 -25.97 0.61 -1.84
CA GLU A 44 -27.27 1.24 -1.62
C GLU A 44 -27.28 2.69 -2.11
N GLU A 45 -26.23 3.47 -1.79
CA GLU A 45 -26.15 4.89 -2.15
C GLU A 45 -25.62 5.13 -3.58
N PHE A 46 -24.66 4.32 -4.02
CA PHE A 46 -23.98 4.43 -5.31
C PHE A 46 -24.23 3.17 -6.17
N SER A 47 -25.33 3.17 -6.90
CA SER A 47 -25.67 2.04 -7.78
C SER A 47 -24.68 1.89 -8.95
N GLU A 48 -23.86 0.84 -8.92
CA GLU A 48 -22.93 0.52 -10.01
C GLU A 48 -23.67 0.21 -11.33
N CYS A 49 -24.89 -0.33 -11.26
CA CYS A 49 -25.75 -0.52 -12.43
C CYS A 49 -25.97 0.79 -13.18
N LYS A 50 -26.31 1.87 -12.46
CA LYS A 50 -26.55 3.18 -13.05
C LYS A 50 -25.26 3.78 -13.58
N LYS A 51 -24.13 3.53 -12.91
CA LYS A 51 -22.80 3.98 -13.35
C LYS A 51 -22.32 3.28 -14.63
N LEU A 52 -22.64 2.00 -14.80
CA LEU A 52 -22.23 1.19 -15.96
C LEU A 52 -23.15 1.35 -17.17
N PHE A 53 -24.47 1.35 -16.94
CA PHE A 53 -25.46 1.35 -18.01
C PHE A 53 -26.07 2.73 -18.25
N GLY A 54 -25.85 3.71 -17.36
CA GLY A 54 -26.40 5.06 -17.47
C GLY A 54 -27.89 5.18 -17.13
N HIS A 55 -28.57 4.06 -16.90
CA HIS A 55 -29.99 3.98 -16.55
C HIS A 55 -30.23 2.79 -15.61
N GLU A 56 -31.37 2.80 -14.93
CA GLU A 56 -31.80 1.65 -14.13
C GLU A 56 -32.29 0.54 -15.05
N VAL A 57 -31.50 -0.53 -15.13
CA VAL A 57 -31.83 -1.73 -15.89
C VAL A 57 -32.55 -2.71 -14.96
N THR A 58 -33.84 -2.92 -15.17
CA THR A 58 -34.65 -3.88 -14.39
C THR A 58 -34.46 -5.33 -14.85
N VAL A 59 -34.09 -5.55 -16.12
CA VAL A 59 -33.86 -6.89 -16.68
C VAL A 59 -32.48 -6.94 -17.32
N LEU A 60 -31.53 -7.56 -16.63
CA LEU A 60 -30.16 -7.77 -17.12
C LEU A 60 -30.07 -9.06 -17.94
N THR A 61 -29.47 -8.98 -19.13
CA THR A 61 -29.07 -10.17 -19.89
C THR A 61 -27.99 -10.96 -19.13
N PRO A 62 -27.79 -12.26 -19.41
CA PRO A 62 -26.75 -13.04 -18.73
C PRO A 62 -25.36 -12.41 -18.87
N GLU A 63 -25.04 -11.82 -20.01
CA GLU A 63 -23.78 -11.11 -20.25
C GLU A 63 -23.67 -9.82 -19.41
N GLN A 64 -24.76 -9.07 -19.27
CA GLN A 64 -24.78 -7.89 -18.41
C GLN A 64 -24.67 -8.25 -16.93
N LYS A 65 -25.22 -9.39 -16.51
CA LYS A 65 -25.07 -9.90 -15.14
C LYS A 65 -23.63 -10.26 -14.81
N THR A 66 -22.92 -10.92 -15.73
CA THR A 66 -21.50 -11.24 -15.51
C THR A 66 -20.64 -9.99 -15.47
N GLN A 67 -20.91 -9.02 -16.35
CA GLN A 67 -20.24 -7.73 -16.33
C GLN A 67 -20.50 -6.98 -15.02
N LEU A 68 -21.76 -6.95 -14.55
CA LEU A 68 -22.12 -6.34 -13.27
C LEU A 68 -21.43 -7.04 -12.09
N GLY A 69 -21.38 -8.37 -12.07
CA GLY A 69 -20.67 -9.11 -11.03
C GLY A 69 -19.18 -8.76 -10.98
N SER A 70 -18.52 -8.73 -12.14
CA SER A 70 -17.08 -8.38 -12.21
C SER A 70 -16.79 -6.96 -11.74
N THR A 71 -17.68 -6.01 -12.03
CA THR A 71 -17.53 -4.60 -11.66
C THR A 71 -17.79 -4.37 -10.18
N ILE A 72 -18.78 -5.07 -9.59
CA ILE A 72 -19.00 -5.11 -8.14
C ILE A 72 -17.74 -5.63 -7.44
N SER A 73 -17.20 -6.78 -7.86
CA SER A 73 -15.98 -7.33 -7.26
C SER A 73 -14.77 -6.40 -7.41
N ALA A 74 -14.64 -5.73 -8.56
CA ALA A 74 -13.60 -4.73 -8.76
C ALA A 74 -13.77 -3.53 -7.82
N ARG A 75 -15.01 -3.08 -7.59
CA ARG A 75 -15.31 -1.97 -6.66
C ARG A 75 -15.02 -2.35 -5.22
N GLN A 76 -15.44 -3.52 -4.75
CA GLN A 76 -15.13 -4.03 -3.41
C GLN A 76 -13.62 -4.00 -3.15
N LYS A 77 -12.83 -4.48 -4.11
CA LYS A 77 -11.36 -4.41 -4.05
C LYS A 77 -10.85 -2.97 -3.99
N GLN A 78 -11.39 -2.07 -4.80
CA GLN A 78 -11.01 -0.66 -4.79
C GLN A 78 -11.33 0.04 -3.45
N LEU A 79 -12.45 -0.30 -2.82
CA LEU A 79 -12.82 0.20 -1.49
C LEU A 79 -11.79 -0.25 -0.45
N CYS A 80 -11.49 -1.55 -0.40
CA CYS A 80 -10.47 -2.11 0.48
C CYS A 80 -9.11 -1.42 0.29
N GLU A 81 -8.65 -1.31 -0.96
CA GLU A 81 -7.39 -0.65 -1.30
C GLU A 81 -7.38 0.82 -0.90
N TRP A 82 -8.51 1.52 -1.03
CA TRP A 82 -8.62 2.93 -0.65
C TRP A 82 -8.35 3.11 0.86
N PHE A 83 -9.01 2.33 1.71
CA PHE A 83 -8.84 2.43 3.17
C PHE A 83 -7.42 2.03 3.61
N GLN A 84 -6.87 0.97 3.01
CA GLN A 84 -5.52 0.49 3.32
C GLN A 84 -4.44 1.49 2.89
N ASN A 85 -4.55 2.06 1.68
CA ASN A 85 -3.55 2.96 1.11
C ASN A 85 -3.62 4.39 1.66
N ARG A 86 -4.76 4.83 2.20
CA ARG A 86 -4.89 6.14 2.84
C ARG A 86 -3.88 6.34 3.97
N ASN A 87 -3.60 5.28 4.72
CA ASN A 87 -2.62 5.29 5.82
C ASN A 87 -1.16 5.18 5.30
N ALA A 88 -0.93 4.57 4.13
CA ALA A 88 0.40 4.46 3.54
C ALA A 88 0.97 5.82 3.13
N SER A 89 0.14 6.74 2.62
CA SER A 89 0.56 8.11 2.32
C SER A 89 1.06 8.85 3.58
N ALA A 90 0.34 8.71 4.70
CA ALA A 90 0.74 9.29 6.00
C ALA A 90 2.02 8.65 6.56
N ARG A 91 2.26 7.37 6.31
CA ARG A 91 3.52 6.68 6.69
C ARG A 91 4.70 7.12 5.82
N CYS A 92 4.47 7.38 4.53
CA CYS A 92 5.52 7.81 3.60
C CYS A 92 6.03 9.23 3.87
N SER A 93 5.15 10.16 4.26
CA SER A 93 5.56 11.53 4.61
C SER A 93 6.44 11.55 5.87
N GLY A 94 6.11 10.74 6.88
CA GLY A 94 6.94 10.54 8.08
C GLY A 94 8.23 9.73 7.82
N ALA A 95 8.23 8.83 6.84
CA ALA A 95 9.41 8.04 6.47
C ALA A 95 10.53 8.88 5.85
N ALA A 96 10.18 9.94 5.10
CA ALA A 96 11.16 10.88 4.57
C ALA A 96 11.90 11.64 5.70
N LEU A 97 11.17 12.09 6.72
CA LEU A 97 11.76 12.72 7.91
C LEU A 97 12.60 11.75 8.74
N LYS A 98 12.14 10.49 8.90
CA LYS A 98 12.92 9.44 9.58
C LYS A 98 14.20 9.05 8.83
N LYS A 99 14.20 9.06 7.49
CA LYS A 99 15.42 8.83 6.69
C LYS A 99 16.45 9.95 6.85
N LEU A 100 16.02 11.20 6.94
CA LEU A 100 16.92 12.33 7.23
C LEU A 100 17.52 12.27 8.63
N ALA A 101 16.72 11.90 9.63
CA ALA A 101 17.21 11.72 11.01
C ALA A 101 18.21 10.55 11.13
N PHE A 102 17.98 9.44 10.42
CA PHE A 102 18.86 8.27 10.45
C PHE A 102 20.22 8.53 9.79
N ASN A 103 20.30 9.47 8.83
CA ASN A 103 21.56 9.79 8.14
C ASN A 103 22.55 10.61 8.99
N MET A 104 22.09 11.30 10.04
CA MET A 104 22.98 12.01 10.97
C MET A 104 23.67 11.04 11.95
N ASP A 105 23.00 9.96 12.35
CA ASP A 105 23.58 8.91 13.20
C ASP A 105 24.33 7.81 12.41
N ALA A 106 24.03 7.65 11.12
CA ALA A 106 24.70 6.65 10.26
C ALA A 106 26.11 7.06 9.83
N ALA A 107 26.47 8.35 9.94
CA ALA A 107 27.82 8.82 9.67
C ALA A 107 28.82 8.40 10.77
N THR A 108 28.33 8.06 11.97
CA THR A 108 29.15 7.69 13.14
C THR A 108 29.05 6.21 13.53
N LYS A 109 28.09 5.46 13.01
CA LYS A 109 27.95 4.02 13.27
C LYS A 109 28.60 3.21 12.15
N PRO A 110 29.65 2.41 12.41
CA PRO A 110 30.14 1.48 11.41
C PRO A 110 29.00 0.51 11.08
N ALA A 111 28.67 0.39 9.79
CA ALA A 111 27.66 -0.55 9.30
C ALA A 111 27.87 -1.91 9.97
N GLU A 112 26.81 -2.44 10.56
CA GLU A 112 26.78 -3.70 11.32
C GLU A 112 27.01 -4.88 10.35
N ARG A 113 28.26 -5.01 9.90
CA ARG A 113 28.72 -6.08 9.05
C ARG A 113 29.23 -7.17 9.97
N ARG A 114 28.93 -8.42 9.62
CA ARG A 114 29.52 -9.61 10.25
C ARG A 114 31.03 -9.37 10.46
N HIS A 115 31.52 -9.67 11.66
CA HIS A 115 32.95 -9.62 11.93
C HIS A 115 33.72 -10.43 10.87
N LEU A 116 34.79 -9.82 10.34
CA LEU A 116 35.68 -10.48 9.40
C LEU A 116 36.38 -11.65 10.10
N LYS A 117 36.47 -12.78 9.41
CA LYS A 117 37.25 -13.92 9.91
C LYS A 117 38.75 -13.54 9.94
N PRO A 118 39.58 -14.15 10.81
CA PRO A 118 41.02 -13.84 10.88
C PRO A 118 41.75 -13.95 9.54
N LEU A 119 41.35 -14.90 8.69
CA LEU A 119 41.89 -15.07 7.34
C LEU A 119 41.55 -13.91 6.40
N GLU A 120 40.32 -13.37 6.50
CA GLU A 120 39.88 -12.22 5.71
C GLU A 120 40.59 -10.95 6.16
N LEU A 121 40.83 -10.80 7.48
CA LEU A 121 41.65 -9.71 8.04
C LEU A 121 43.10 -9.80 7.55
N TYR A 122 43.70 -10.98 7.61
CA TYR A 122 45.06 -11.20 7.10
C TYR A 122 45.16 -10.87 5.61
N SER A 123 44.22 -11.41 4.83
CA SER A 123 44.16 -11.17 3.39
C SER A 123 44.02 -9.70 3.07
N ARG A 124 43.12 -8.99 3.75
CA ARG A 124 42.92 -7.55 3.57
C ARG A 124 44.17 -6.74 3.95
N LYS A 125 44.83 -7.07 5.07
CA LYS A 125 46.01 -6.35 5.57
C LYS A 125 47.22 -6.51 4.65
N TYR A 126 47.45 -7.71 4.12
CA TYR A 126 48.63 -8.03 3.32
C TYR A 126 48.33 -8.23 1.83
N TYR A 127 47.13 -7.86 1.37
CA TYR A 127 46.72 -8.05 -0.02
C TYR A 127 47.73 -7.43 -0.99
N ARG A 128 48.09 -6.15 -0.75
CA ARG A 128 48.96 -5.39 -1.64
C ARG A 128 50.42 -5.83 -1.59
N THR A 129 50.89 -6.28 -0.44
CA THR A 129 52.32 -6.53 -0.18
C THR A 129 52.73 -7.99 -0.38
N ARG A 130 51.85 -8.95 -0.04
CA ARG A 130 52.19 -10.39 -0.06
C ARG A 130 51.35 -11.18 -1.05
N ILE A 131 50.06 -10.89 -1.17
CA ILE A 131 49.13 -11.74 -1.93
C ILE A 131 49.08 -11.36 -3.41
N LYS A 132 48.88 -10.08 -3.72
CA LYS A 132 48.81 -9.56 -5.10
C LYS A 132 50.05 -9.86 -5.93
N PRO A 133 51.30 -9.69 -5.44
CA PRO A 133 52.49 -10.05 -6.22
C PRO A 133 52.68 -11.56 -6.39
N ALA A 134 52.21 -12.38 -5.45
CA ALA A 134 52.33 -13.84 -5.55
C ALA A 134 51.31 -14.47 -6.53
N VAL A 135 50.15 -13.82 -6.72
CA VAL A 135 49.08 -14.30 -7.61
C VAL A 135 49.24 -13.81 -9.05
N LYS A 136 49.85 -12.64 -9.26
CA LYS A 136 50.17 -12.14 -10.61
C LYS A 136 51.49 -12.77 -11.08
N LYS A 137 51.39 -13.88 -11.83
CA LYS A 137 52.44 -14.35 -12.74
C LYS A 137 52.25 -13.70 -14.11
#